data_AF-A0A271VWP2-F1
#
_entry.id   AF-A0A271VWP2-F1
#
_cell.length_a   1.000
_cell.length_b   1.000
_cell.length_c   1.000
_cell.angle_alpha   90.00
_cell.angle_beta   90.00
_cell.angle_gamma   90.00
#
_symmetry.space_group_name_H-M   'P 1'
#
loop_
_entity.id
_entity.type
_entity.pdbx_description
1 polymer ?
#
loop_
_entity_poly.entity_id
_entity_poly.type
_entity_poly.pdbx_seq_one_letter_code
_entity_poly.pdbx_strand_id
1 'polypeptide(L)'
;MIFRIITLSFALIAGYSHAIALDLYMVLNHLDNYGNLDLRGKPYTSLPDNFHIKGNLNIAKTAMKSLPKGIMIDGSLDASNSLLEKIPRGTKIKGYANLLGTKIQSWPAGITVGGYLNLTDTPLTNLPPRLTVKGDLSVIRTPLTELPDGVVIEGNLYIGGSKITQFPNTMTVNGNIFLGGNQISKWPTQLTLGGAVAR
;
A
#
# COMPACT_ATOMS: atom_id res chain seq x y z
N MET A 1 13.72 55.37 -37.47
CA MET A 1 14.02 55.04 -36.06
C MET A 1 13.40 53.70 -35.73
N ILE A 2 14.22 52.72 -35.36
CA ILE A 2 13.86 51.31 -35.17
C ILE A 2 13.29 51.12 -33.76
N PHE A 3 12.06 50.61 -33.65
CA PHE A 3 11.48 50.16 -32.39
C PHE A 3 12.06 48.80 -32.01
N ARG A 4 12.82 48.74 -30.91
CA ARG A 4 13.30 47.49 -30.33
C ARG A 4 12.21 46.91 -29.42
N ILE A 5 11.64 45.79 -29.81
CA ILE A 5 10.80 44.96 -28.95
C ILE A 5 11.74 44.21 -28.00
N ILE A 6 11.66 44.50 -26.70
CA ILE A 6 12.32 43.73 -25.66
C ILE A 6 11.34 42.62 -25.27
N THR A 7 11.55 41.40 -25.78
CA THR A 7 10.87 40.20 -25.30
C THR A 7 11.49 39.80 -23.95
N LEU A 8 10.74 40.00 -22.88
CA LEU A 8 11.09 39.54 -21.54
C LEU A 8 10.72 38.04 -21.43
N SER A 9 11.68 37.17 -21.66
CA SER A 9 11.50 35.73 -21.49
C SER A 9 11.41 35.38 -20.00
N PHE A 10 10.18 35.14 -19.51
CA PHE A 10 9.96 34.53 -18.21
C PHE A 10 10.36 33.05 -18.28
N ALA A 11 11.60 32.73 -17.89
CA ALA A 11 11.99 31.36 -17.64
C ALA A 11 11.23 30.86 -16.39
N LEU A 12 10.23 30.00 -16.59
CA LEU A 12 9.68 29.19 -15.50
C LEU A 12 10.83 28.36 -14.92
N ILE A 13 11.34 28.75 -13.75
CA ILE A 13 12.19 27.85 -12.96
C ILE A 13 11.23 26.78 -12.44
N ALA A 14 11.06 25.72 -13.21
CA ALA A 14 10.55 24.47 -12.67
C ALA A 14 11.52 24.09 -11.56
N GLY A 15 11.13 24.32 -10.31
CA GLY A 15 11.90 23.91 -9.15
C GLY A 15 12.11 22.41 -9.27
N TYR A 16 13.30 22.00 -9.68
CA TYR A 16 13.72 20.62 -9.60
C TYR A 16 13.66 20.25 -8.13
N SER A 17 12.56 19.66 -7.69
CA SER A 17 12.50 19.04 -6.38
C SER A 17 13.42 17.82 -6.47
N HIS A 18 14.68 18.03 -6.12
CA HIS A 18 15.64 16.95 -6.08
C HIS A 18 15.10 15.94 -5.07
N ALA A 19 15.03 14.69 -5.51
CA ALA A 19 14.53 13.61 -4.69
C ALA A 19 15.60 13.32 -3.63
N ILE A 20 15.28 13.51 -2.34
CA ILE A 20 16.28 13.56 -1.26
C ILE A 20 16.03 12.44 -0.25
N ALA A 21 17.10 11.84 0.28
CA ALA A 21 17.00 10.92 1.41
C ALA A 21 16.65 11.69 2.69
N LEU A 22 15.65 11.24 3.46
CA LEU A 22 15.31 11.88 4.73
C LEU A 22 16.27 11.39 5.83
N ASP A 23 17.08 12.29 6.39
CA ASP A 23 17.90 11.99 7.57
C ASP A 23 17.15 12.17 8.90
N LEU A 24 17.76 11.72 10.01
CA LEU A 24 17.11 11.72 11.33
C LEU A 24 16.79 13.12 11.86
N TYR A 25 17.57 14.15 11.51
CA TYR A 25 17.30 15.52 11.94
C TYR A 25 16.16 16.12 11.14
N MET A 26 16.12 15.85 9.83
CA MET A 26 15.04 16.30 8.96
C MET A 26 13.69 15.69 9.34
N VAL A 27 13.68 14.45 9.87
CA VAL A 27 12.46 13.80 10.38
C VAL A 27 11.74 14.67 11.42
N LEU A 28 12.48 15.36 12.30
CA LEU A 28 11.88 16.18 13.37
C LEU A 28 10.99 17.30 12.84
N ASN A 29 11.20 17.75 11.60
CA ASN A 29 10.38 18.79 10.97
C ASN A 29 9.02 18.28 10.48
N HIS A 30 8.82 16.96 10.46
CA HIS A 30 7.62 16.29 9.93
C HIS A 30 6.93 15.41 10.97
N LEU A 31 7.44 15.38 12.20
CA LEU A 31 6.83 14.68 13.32
C LEU A 31 5.87 15.61 14.09
N ASP A 32 4.68 15.10 14.40
CA ASP A 32 3.79 15.75 15.36
C ASP A 32 4.01 15.24 16.80
N ASN A 33 3.31 15.86 17.75
CA ASN A 33 3.38 15.51 19.18
C ASN A 33 2.84 14.10 19.51
N TYR A 34 2.16 13.45 18.57
CA TYR A 34 1.66 12.07 18.71
C TYR A 34 2.60 11.05 18.06
N GLY A 35 3.72 11.50 17.49
CA GLY A 35 4.70 10.66 16.82
C GLY A 35 4.30 10.25 15.40
N ASN A 36 3.32 10.92 14.79
CA ASN A 36 2.99 10.72 13.38
C ASN A 36 4.04 11.39 12.49
N LEU A 37 4.50 10.69 11.48
CA LEU A 37 5.42 11.19 10.45
C LEU A 37 4.66 11.48 9.16
N ASP A 38 4.45 12.75 8.82
CA ASP A 38 3.76 13.16 7.60
C ASP A 38 4.72 13.66 6.51
N LEU A 39 4.95 12.83 5.51
CA LEU A 39 5.77 13.11 4.33
C LEU A 39 4.93 13.20 3.06
N ARG A 40 3.61 13.36 3.16
CA ARG A 40 2.72 13.39 1.99
C ARG A 40 3.15 14.44 0.97
N GLY A 41 3.38 14.01 -0.27
CA GLY A 41 3.79 14.86 -1.38
C GLY A 41 5.15 15.53 -1.21
N LYS A 42 5.94 15.14 -0.20
CA LYS A 42 7.29 15.67 0.02
C LYS A 42 8.30 14.99 -0.93
N PRO A 43 9.45 15.63 -1.21
CA PRO A 43 10.42 15.12 -2.18
C PRO A 43 11.30 13.98 -1.63
N TYR A 44 10.88 13.31 -0.55
CA TYR A 44 11.70 12.29 0.08
C TYR A 44 11.62 10.95 -0.64
N THR A 45 12.77 10.29 -0.80
CA THR A 45 12.90 9.00 -1.49
C THR A 45 13.22 7.82 -0.57
N SER A 46 13.63 8.10 0.66
CA SER A 46 13.94 7.09 1.67
C SER A 46 13.73 7.63 3.08
N LEU A 47 13.64 6.70 4.02
CA LEU A 47 13.69 6.92 5.46
C LEU A 47 14.98 6.31 6.01
N PRO A 48 15.42 6.71 7.22
CA PRO A 48 16.55 6.07 7.89
C PRO A 48 16.31 4.57 8.14
N ASP A 49 17.38 3.77 8.13
CA ASP A 49 17.31 2.35 8.50
C ASP A 49 16.96 2.15 9.98
N ASN A 50 16.29 1.03 10.30
CA ASN A 50 15.84 0.68 11.65
C ASN A 50 15.00 1.76 12.34
N PHE A 51 14.32 2.60 11.55
CA PHE A 51 13.57 3.72 12.08
C PHE A 51 12.26 3.27 12.74
N HIS A 52 12.03 3.70 13.98
CA HIS A 52 10.80 3.42 14.73
C HIS A 52 9.90 4.65 14.77
N ILE A 53 8.78 4.57 14.07
CA ILE A 53 7.74 5.59 14.04
C ILE A 53 6.70 5.24 15.12
N LYS A 54 6.52 6.15 16.09
CA LYS A 54 5.63 5.92 17.25
C LYS A 54 4.15 6.08 16.92
N GLY A 55 3.82 6.83 15.87
CA GLY A 55 2.48 7.00 15.35
C GLY A 55 2.34 6.45 13.93
N ASN A 56 1.54 7.16 13.13
CA ASN A 56 1.29 6.84 11.72
C ASN A 56 2.43 7.30 10.83
N LEU A 57 2.65 6.59 9.72
CA LEU A 57 3.52 7.02 8.63
C LEU A 57 2.67 7.36 7.40
N ASN A 58 2.75 8.60 6.95
CA ASN A 58 2.14 9.03 5.69
C ASN A 58 3.23 9.34 4.66
N ILE A 59 3.38 8.51 3.65
CA ILE A 59 4.26 8.72 2.48
C ILE A 59 3.46 8.84 1.19
N ALA A 60 2.17 9.14 1.28
CA ALA A 60 1.30 9.26 0.11
C ALA A 60 1.85 10.28 -0.90
N LYS A 61 1.74 9.97 -2.20
CA LYS A 61 2.21 10.85 -3.28
C LYS A 61 3.71 11.19 -3.26
N THR A 62 4.55 10.39 -2.61
CA THR A 62 6.02 10.56 -2.64
C THR A 62 6.67 9.71 -3.73
N ALA A 63 7.94 10.02 -4.03
CA ALA A 63 8.78 9.24 -4.94
C ALA A 63 9.50 8.06 -4.26
N MET A 64 9.14 7.72 -3.02
CA MET A 64 9.76 6.65 -2.25
C MET A 64 9.44 5.28 -2.86
N LYS A 65 10.49 4.54 -3.24
CA LYS A 65 10.35 3.23 -3.90
C LYS A 65 10.39 2.04 -2.95
N SER A 66 11.02 2.19 -1.79
CA SER A 66 11.11 1.13 -0.79
C SER A 66 11.04 1.73 0.61
N LEU A 67 10.38 1.02 1.52
CA LEU A 67 10.62 1.23 2.95
C LEU A 67 12.00 0.69 3.35
N PRO A 68 12.66 1.26 4.37
CA PRO A 68 13.95 0.78 4.86
C PRO A 68 13.81 -0.53 5.66
N LYS A 69 14.91 -1.27 5.80
CA LYS A 69 14.92 -2.51 6.60
C LYS A 69 14.74 -2.18 8.08
N GLY A 70 14.06 -3.07 8.79
CA GLY A 70 13.84 -2.93 10.24
C GLY A 70 12.86 -1.82 10.63
N ILE A 71 12.12 -1.23 9.67
CA ILE A 71 11.12 -0.22 9.98
C ILE A 71 10.01 -0.79 10.87
N MET A 72 9.66 -0.02 11.90
CA MET A 72 8.55 -0.31 12.81
C MET A 72 7.61 0.88 12.84
N ILE A 73 6.32 0.64 12.64
CA ILE A 73 5.27 1.66 12.63
C ILE A 73 4.23 1.25 13.67
N ASP A 74 4.15 2.03 14.75
CA ASP A 74 3.24 1.77 15.86
C ASP A 74 1.80 2.21 15.58
N GLY A 75 1.59 3.03 14.55
CA GLY A 75 0.28 3.32 13.95
C GLY A 75 0.10 2.62 12.61
N SER A 76 -0.53 3.34 11.67
CA SER A 76 -0.83 2.90 10.31
C SER A 76 0.14 3.45 9.28
N LEU A 77 0.21 2.77 8.12
CA LEU A 77 0.92 3.23 6.93
C LEU A 77 -0.09 3.71 5.88
N ASP A 78 0.03 4.96 5.44
CA ASP A 78 -0.58 5.44 4.20
C ASP A 78 0.53 5.72 3.17
N ALA A 79 0.58 4.91 2.12
CA ALA A 79 1.49 5.09 0.99
C ALA A 79 0.73 5.34 -0.32
N SER A 80 -0.54 5.76 -0.24
CA SER A 80 -1.41 5.88 -1.40
C SER A 80 -0.82 6.78 -2.48
N ASN A 81 -0.87 6.31 -3.72
CA ASN A 81 -0.37 6.98 -4.91
C ASN A 81 1.11 7.37 -4.84
N SER A 82 1.92 6.71 -4.02
CA SER A 82 3.38 6.83 -4.04
C SER A 82 4.01 5.91 -5.10
N LEU A 83 5.32 6.09 -5.33
CA LEU A 83 6.10 5.17 -6.16
C LEU A 83 6.56 3.91 -5.41
N LEU A 84 5.94 3.56 -4.28
CA LEU A 84 6.37 2.42 -3.46
C LEU A 84 6.24 1.12 -4.24
N GLU A 85 7.36 0.41 -4.39
CA GLU A 85 7.48 -0.88 -5.09
C GLU A 85 7.73 -2.02 -4.09
N LYS A 86 8.39 -1.74 -2.96
CA LYS A 86 8.89 -2.76 -2.03
C LYS A 86 8.67 -2.43 -0.56
N ILE A 87 8.17 -3.42 0.19
CA ILE A 87 8.18 -3.42 1.65
C ILE A 87 9.09 -4.56 2.13
N PRO A 88 10.14 -4.30 2.92
CA PRO A 88 11.04 -5.35 3.39
C PRO A 88 10.36 -6.36 4.31
N ARG A 89 10.79 -7.62 4.23
CA ARG A 89 10.45 -8.67 5.21
C ARG A 89 10.85 -8.20 6.62
N GLY A 90 10.01 -8.51 7.60
CA GLY A 90 10.19 -8.09 8.99
C GLY A 90 9.57 -6.73 9.32
N THR A 91 9.00 -6.03 8.33
CA THR A 91 8.23 -4.79 8.56
C THR A 91 7.03 -5.08 9.46
N LYS A 92 6.86 -4.25 10.49
CA LYS A 92 5.74 -4.32 11.44
C LYS A 92 4.93 -3.02 11.38
N ILE A 93 3.65 -3.14 11.09
CA ILE A 93 2.66 -2.07 11.08
C ILE A 93 1.56 -2.48 12.05
N LYS A 94 1.43 -1.80 13.19
CA LYS A 94 0.42 -2.17 14.21
C LYS A 94 -1.00 -1.84 13.73
N GLY A 95 -1.16 -0.77 12.97
CA GLY A 95 -2.42 -0.36 12.35
C GLY A 95 -2.63 -1.00 10.98
N TYR A 96 -3.28 -0.24 10.09
CA TYR A 96 -3.56 -0.67 8.72
C TYR A 96 -2.43 -0.30 7.75
N ALA A 97 -2.47 -0.88 6.54
CA ALA A 97 -1.62 -0.48 5.41
C ALA A 97 -2.49 -0.11 4.20
N ASN A 98 -2.48 1.18 3.85
CA ASN A 98 -3.13 1.71 2.66
C ASN A 98 -2.10 1.90 1.53
N LEU A 99 -2.14 1.03 0.52
CA LEU A 99 -1.17 0.96 -0.59
C LEU A 99 -1.83 1.23 -1.94
N LEU A 100 -2.98 1.90 -1.92
CA LEU A 100 -3.76 2.23 -3.10
C LEU A 100 -2.89 2.91 -4.16
N GLY A 101 -2.90 2.41 -5.39
CA GLY A 101 -2.20 3.04 -6.52
C GLY A 101 -0.66 3.01 -6.44
N THR A 102 -0.09 2.27 -5.49
CA THR A 102 1.35 2.04 -5.41
C THR A 102 1.84 1.14 -6.55
N LYS A 103 3.16 0.94 -6.65
CA LYS A 103 3.80 0.09 -7.67
C LYS A 103 4.14 -1.31 -7.15
N ILE A 104 3.51 -1.73 -6.06
CA ILE A 104 3.70 -3.06 -5.47
C ILE A 104 3.20 -4.13 -6.44
N GLN A 105 4.12 -4.99 -6.89
CA GLN A 105 3.81 -6.14 -7.77
C GLN A 105 3.65 -7.45 -6.98
N SER A 106 4.28 -7.57 -5.81
CA SER A 106 4.18 -8.75 -4.95
C SER A 106 4.16 -8.36 -3.48
N TRP A 107 3.35 -9.08 -2.70
CA TRP A 107 3.33 -8.95 -1.24
C TRP A 107 4.19 -10.06 -0.61
N PRO A 108 5.35 -9.74 0.01
CA PRO A 108 6.24 -10.77 0.52
C PRO A 108 5.76 -11.35 1.86
N ALA A 109 6.17 -12.58 2.14
CA ALA A 109 5.95 -13.20 3.45
C ALA A 109 6.74 -12.47 4.55
N GLY A 110 6.21 -12.53 5.78
CA GLY A 110 6.87 -11.97 6.96
C GLY A 110 6.71 -10.45 7.14
N ILE A 111 5.71 -9.84 6.51
CA ILE A 111 5.20 -8.52 6.89
C ILE A 111 4.03 -8.73 7.86
N THR A 112 3.98 -7.97 8.95
CA THR A 112 2.84 -7.96 9.88
C THR A 112 2.08 -6.65 9.76
N VAL A 113 0.77 -6.74 9.49
CA VAL A 113 -0.18 -5.61 9.49
C VAL A 113 -1.30 -5.96 10.46
N GLY A 114 -1.54 -5.10 11.46
CA GLY A 114 -2.54 -5.36 12.50
C GLY A 114 -3.97 -4.96 12.13
N GLY A 115 -4.17 -4.25 11.02
CA GLY A 115 -5.47 -3.85 10.49
C GLY A 115 -5.71 -4.33 9.05
N TYR A 116 -6.47 -3.52 8.30
CA TYR A 116 -6.77 -3.80 6.90
C TYR A 116 -5.52 -3.64 6.00
N LEU A 117 -5.56 -4.32 4.86
CA LEU A 117 -4.57 -4.24 3.79
C LEU A 117 -5.26 -3.85 2.49
N ASN A 118 -4.96 -2.64 2.01
CA ASN A 118 -5.53 -2.12 0.76
C ASN A 118 -4.49 -2.09 -0.35
N LEU A 119 -4.64 -2.99 -1.35
CA LEU A 119 -3.79 -3.11 -2.55
C LEU A 119 -4.54 -2.67 -3.82
N THR A 120 -5.60 -1.88 -3.68
CA THR A 120 -6.41 -1.39 -4.82
C THR A 120 -5.56 -0.65 -5.84
N ASP A 121 -5.79 -0.86 -7.14
CA ASP A 121 -5.08 -0.19 -8.24
C ASP A 121 -3.55 -0.40 -8.26
N THR A 122 -3.07 -1.49 -7.68
CA THR A 122 -1.65 -1.87 -7.75
C THR A 122 -1.41 -2.88 -8.89
N PRO A 123 -0.18 -2.98 -9.42
CA PRO A 123 0.19 -4.02 -10.38
C PRO A 123 0.39 -5.40 -9.71
N LEU A 124 -0.23 -5.65 -8.56
CA LEU A 124 -0.06 -6.86 -7.76
C LEU A 124 -0.47 -8.12 -8.52
N THR A 125 0.46 -9.06 -8.66
CA THR A 125 0.22 -10.38 -9.29
C THR A 125 0.32 -11.53 -8.31
N ASN A 126 0.92 -11.34 -7.13
CA ASN A 126 1.20 -12.43 -6.20
C ASN A 126 1.04 -12.01 -4.73
N LEU A 127 0.38 -12.89 -3.96
CA LEU A 127 0.30 -12.84 -2.50
C LEU A 127 1.07 -14.04 -1.90
N PRO A 128 1.57 -13.95 -0.66
CA PRO A 128 2.38 -15.00 -0.08
C PRO A 128 1.49 -16.17 0.42
N PRO A 129 2.00 -17.41 0.45
CA PRO A 129 1.27 -18.54 1.01
C PRO A 129 0.81 -18.28 2.45
N ARG A 130 -0.39 -18.77 2.82
CA ARG A 130 -0.97 -18.64 4.16
C ARG A 130 -1.04 -17.19 4.66
N LEU A 131 -1.29 -16.24 3.76
CA LEU A 131 -1.50 -14.84 4.12
C LEU A 131 -2.62 -14.72 5.16
N THR A 132 -2.35 -14.01 6.25
CA THR A 132 -3.35 -13.62 7.25
C THR A 132 -3.49 -12.09 7.23
N VAL A 133 -4.72 -11.60 7.08
CA VAL A 133 -5.07 -10.18 7.16
C VAL A 133 -6.00 -9.98 8.35
N LYS A 134 -5.60 -9.11 9.29
CA LYS A 134 -6.31 -8.84 10.55
C LYS A 134 -7.57 -7.99 10.42
N GLY A 135 -7.76 -7.36 9.26
CA GLY A 135 -9.00 -6.70 8.91
C GLY A 135 -9.39 -7.02 7.48
N ASP A 136 -9.84 -6.01 6.76
CA ASP A 136 -10.27 -6.13 5.37
C ASP A 136 -9.07 -6.32 4.42
N LEU A 137 -9.27 -7.10 3.36
CA LEU A 137 -8.35 -7.22 2.23
C LEU A 137 -9.02 -6.66 0.96
N SER A 138 -8.45 -5.61 0.38
CA SER A 138 -8.82 -5.15 -0.97
C SER A 138 -7.72 -5.45 -1.97
N VAL A 139 -8.09 -6.18 -3.03
CA VAL A 139 -7.28 -6.41 -4.24
C VAL A 139 -8.03 -5.94 -5.49
N ILE A 140 -8.93 -4.96 -5.31
CA ILE A 140 -9.72 -4.34 -6.37
C ILE A 140 -8.81 -3.83 -7.50
N ARG A 141 -9.20 -4.10 -8.75
CA ARG A 141 -8.50 -3.65 -9.97
C ARG A 141 -7.01 -4.01 -10.01
N THR A 142 -6.64 -5.17 -9.46
CA THR A 142 -5.30 -5.75 -9.58
C THR A 142 -5.24 -6.81 -10.69
N PRO A 143 -4.07 -7.09 -11.29
CA PRO A 143 -3.92 -8.21 -12.22
C PRO A 143 -3.89 -9.59 -11.54
N LEU A 144 -4.05 -9.66 -10.21
CA LEU A 144 -4.05 -10.89 -9.42
C LEU A 144 -5.08 -11.90 -9.93
N THR A 145 -4.64 -13.14 -10.15
CA THR A 145 -5.47 -14.22 -10.73
C THR A 145 -6.00 -15.21 -9.70
N GLU A 146 -5.35 -15.31 -8.54
CA GLU A 146 -5.71 -16.26 -7.49
C GLU A 146 -5.38 -15.71 -6.10
N LEU A 147 -6.10 -16.20 -5.09
CA LEU A 147 -5.73 -16.04 -3.68
C LEU A 147 -4.92 -17.27 -3.23
N PRO A 148 -3.96 -17.12 -2.30
CA PRO A 148 -3.16 -18.23 -1.82
C PRO A 148 -4.03 -19.22 -1.03
N ASP A 149 -3.73 -20.51 -1.14
CA ASP A 149 -4.42 -21.54 -0.37
C ASP A 149 -4.20 -21.35 1.14
N GLY A 150 -5.28 -21.49 1.91
CA GLY A 150 -5.29 -21.22 3.34
C GLY A 150 -5.24 -19.73 3.70
N VAL A 151 -5.62 -18.82 2.80
CA VAL A 151 -5.76 -17.39 3.12
C VAL A 151 -6.77 -17.18 4.24
N VAL A 152 -6.43 -16.31 5.20
CA VAL A 152 -7.30 -15.91 6.32
C VAL A 152 -7.49 -14.40 6.28
N ILE A 153 -8.74 -13.97 6.19
CA ILE A 153 -9.14 -12.56 6.22
C ILE A 153 -10.15 -12.41 7.37
N GLU A 154 -9.74 -11.68 8.41
CA GLU A 154 -10.58 -11.48 9.61
C GLU A 154 -11.70 -10.45 9.38
N GLY A 155 -11.61 -9.66 8.31
CA GLY A 155 -12.66 -8.74 7.86
C GLY A 155 -13.31 -9.16 6.54
N ASN A 156 -13.59 -8.17 5.70
CA ASN A 156 -14.17 -8.35 4.37
C ASN A 156 -13.11 -8.55 3.28
N LEU A 157 -13.49 -9.25 2.22
CA LEU A 157 -12.70 -9.44 1.01
C LEU A 157 -13.31 -8.67 -0.16
N TYR A 158 -12.53 -7.81 -0.81
CA TYR A 158 -12.96 -7.08 -2.01
C TYR A 158 -12.07 -7.44 -3.20
N ILE A 159 -12.68 -8.01 -4.25
CA ILE A 159 -11.94 -8.47 -5.45
C ILE A 159 -12.38 -7.82 -6.76
N GLY A 160 -13.29 -6.84 -6.71
CA GLY A 160 -13.90 -6.23 -7.90
C GLY A 160 -12.88 -5.74 -8.93
N GLY A 161 -13.03 -6.20 -10.17
CA GLY A 161 -12.13 -5.85 -11.28
C GLY A 161 -10.74 -6.48 -11.19
N SER A 162 -10.50 -7.40 -10.26
CA SER A 162 -9.32 -8.27 -10.31
C SER A 162 -9.47 -9.34 -11.39
N LYS A 163 -8.41 -10.10 -11.67
CA LYS A 163 -8.48 -11.27 -12.58
C LYS A 163 -8.83 -12.58 -11.86
N ILE A 164 -9.25 -12.52 -10.61
CA ILE A 164 -9.63 -13.71 -9.84
C ILE A 164 -10.93 -14.29 -10.41
N THR A 165 -10.84 -15.51 -10.94
CA THR A 165 -11.97 -16.31 -11.44
C THR A 165 -12.12 -17.63 -10.71
N GLN A 166 -11.20 -17.96 -9.81
CA GLN A 166 -11.20 -19.18 -9.01
C GLN A 166 -10.72 -18.86 -7.60
N PHE A 167 -11.42 -19.41 -6.60
CA PHE A 167 -10.95 -19.40 -5.23
C PHE A 167 -10.11 -20.65 -4.90
N PRO A 168 -9.18 -20.54 -3.92
CA PRO A 168 -8.39 -21.68 -3.45
C PRO A 168 -9.27 -22.76 -2.81
N ASN A 169 -8.70 -23.93 -2.53
CA ASN A 169 -9.46 -25.03 -1.91
C ASN A 169 -9.88 -24.68 -0.48
N THR A 170 -9.00 -24.00 0.25
CA THR A 170 -9.22 -23.58 1.63
C THR A 170 -9.10 -22.06 1.76
N MET A 171 -10.12 -21.41 2.33
CA MET A 171 -10.02 -19.99 2.71
C MET A 171 -10.97 -19.64 3.85
N THR A 172 -10.60 -18.63 4.62
CA THR A 172 -11.42 -18.04 5.68
C THR A 172 -11.65 -16.56 5.41
N VAL A 173 -12.91 -16.13 5.43
CA VAL A 173 -13.34 -14.73 5.41
C VAL A 173 -14.39 -14.54 6.50
N ASN A 174 -14.02 -13.89 7.61
CA ASN A 174 -14.95 -13.71 8.72
C ASN A 174 -16.02 -12.63 8.45
N GLY A 175 -15.79 -11.75 7.47
CA GLY A 175 -16.76 -10.78 6.97
C GLY A 175 -17.44 -11.24 5.67
N ASN A 176 -17.72 -10.27 4.80
CA ASN A 176 -18.36 -10.48 3.50
C ASN A 176 -17.33 -10.63 2.37
N ILE A 177 -17.74 -11.27 1.28
CA ILE A 177 -16.99 -11.31 0.02
C ILE A 177 -17.70 -10.44 -1.01
N PHE A 178 -17.04 -9.39 -1.49
CA PHE A 178 -17.53 -8.50 -2.53
C PHE A 178 -16.85 -8.82 -3.86
N LEU A 179 -17.62 -9.41 -4.78
CA LEU A 179 -17.13 -9.83 -6.09
C LEU A 179 -16.95 -8.64 -7.04
N GLY A 180 -17.79 -7.61 -6.92
CA GLY A 180 -17.67 -6.38 -7.72
C GLY A 180 -17.63 -6.67 -9.22
N GLY A 181 -18.49 -7.58 -9.69
CA GLY A 181 -18.55 -8.02 -11.09
C GLY A 181 -17.64 -9.18 -11.48
N ASN A 182 -16.78 -9.70 -10.58
CA ASN A 182 -15.98 -10.90 -10.86
C ASN A 182 -16.88 -12.15 -10.98
N GLN A 183 -16.62 -12.98 -12.00
CA GLN A 183 -17.27 -14.28 -12.17
C GLN A 183 -16.39 -15.40 -11.64
N ILE A 184 -16.88 -16.11 -10.63
CA ILE A 184 -16.15 -17.20 -9.96
C ILE A 184 -16.61 -18.55 -10.50
N SER A 185 -15.68 -19.25 -11.15
CA SER A 185 -15.87 -20.60 -11.73
C SER A 185 -15.57 -21.73 -10.76
N LYS A 186 -14.76 -21.47 -9.74
CA LYS A 186 -14.40 -22.44 -8.68
C LYS A 186 -14.57 -21.81 -7.31
N TRP A 187 -15.39 -22.43 -6.48
CA TRP A 187 -15.53 -22.10 -5.05
C TRP A 187 -14.65 -23.02 -4.19
N PRO A 188 -14.27 -22.60 -2.97
CA PRO A 188 -13.50 -23.43 -2.05
C PRO A 188 -14.27 -24.68 -1.65
N THR A 189 -13.57 -25.80 -1.48
CA THR A 189 -14.14 -27.00 -0.85
C THR A 189 -14.25 -26.84 0.67
N GLN A 190 -13.39 -25.99 1.26
CA GLN A 190 -13.39 -25.62 2.67
C GLN A 190 -13.42 -24.09 2.80
N LEU A 191 -14.63 -23.54 2.88
CA LEU A 191 -14.87 -22.11 3.10
C LEU A 191 -15.39 -21.88 4.53
N THR A 192 -14.67 -21.10 5.32
CA THR A 192 -15.25 -20.44 6.50
C THR A 192 -15.67 -19.03 6.09
N LEU A 193 -16.98 -18.76 6.13
CA LEU A 193 -17.55 -17.46 5.78
C LEU A 193 -18.45 -16.97 6.91
N GLY A 194 -18.15 -15.79 7.47
CA GLY A 194 -18.96 -15.19 8.54
C GLY A 194 -20.06 -14.24 8.04
N GLY A 195 -19.95 -13.75 6.80
CA GLY A 195 -20.93 -12.87 6.17
C GLY A 195 -21.58 -13.48 4.92
N ALA A 196 -21.90 -12.62 3.97
CA ALA A 196 -22.49 -13.00 2.68
C ALA A 196 -21.53 -12.79 1.52
N VAL A 197 -21.87 -13.39 0.38
CA VAL A 197 -21.26 -13.07 -0.92
C VAL A 197 -22.14 -12.03 -1.62
N ALA A 198 -21.60 -10.85 -1.88
CA ALA A 198 -22.22 -9.80 -2.66
C ALA A 198 -21.61 -9.76 -4.07
N ARG A 199 -22.47 -9.64 -5.09
CA ARG A 199 -22.09 -9.62 -6.50
C ARG A 199 -21.62 -8.25 -6.95
#